data_AF-A0A662DEJ4-F1
#
_entry.id   AF-A0A662DEJ4-F1
#
_cell.length_a   1.000
_cell.length_b   1.000
_cell.length_c   1.000
_cell.angle_alpha   90.00
_cell.angle_beta   90.00
_cell.angle_gamma   90.00
#
_symmetry.space_group_name_H-M   'P 1'
#
loop_
_entity.id
_entity.type
_entity.pdbx_description
1 polymer ?
#
loop_
_entity_poly.entity_id
_entity_poly.type
_entity_poly.pdbx_seq_one_letter_code
_entity_poly.pdbx_strand_id
1 'polypeptide(L)'
;ETKRISYKNKYLEAEKKLAARNEEIEKLKKELSSLKGKVEELKREAETSDKEAEEYLDHLKRLKADFENYKKRMIKERQQIINWAVEDLIKEFLPVLDDLERAIKCAQVSRDFSSLVQGIKMVYDHFKQLLKKKGLEEISAEGEEFDPHLHEAIMRIESDKHPDNVVVEEMRKGYKFKDRVLRPAMVKVNKRTSNCQDGTESQDEKKKKESQ
;
A
#
# COMPACT_ATOMS: atom_id res chain seq x y z
N GLU A 1 72.27 -80.82 4.98
CA GLU A 1 72.21 -79.55 4.23
C GLU A 1 70.82 -78.90 4.20
N THR A 2 69.73 -79.68 4.24
CA THR A 2 68.31 -79.23 4.21
C THR A 2 67.92 -78.20 5.27
N LYS A 3 68.40 -78.33 6.52
CA LYS A 3 68.10 -77.34 7.58
C LYS A 3 68.69 -75.96 7.28
N ARG A 4 69.92 -75.88 6.76
CA ARG A 4 70.60 -74.61 6.40
C ARG A 4 69.89 -73.86 5.28
N ILE A 5 69.37 -74.60 4.29
CA ILE A 5 68.57 -74.06 3.17
C ILE A 5 67.22 -73.52 3.69
N SER A 6 66.58 -74.23 4.64
CA SER A 6 65.33 -73.79 5.29
C SER A 6 65.47 -72.47 6.06
N TYR A 7 66.55 -72.32 6.85
CA TYR A 7 66.80 -71.06 7.57
C TYR A 7 67.14 -69.90 6.63
N LYS A 8 67.90 -70.16 5.56
CA LYS A 8 68.24 -69.14 4.55
C LYS A 8 67.00 -68.64 3.79
N ASN A 9 66.07 -69.54 3.43
CA ASN A 9 64.81 -69.17 2.78
C ASN A 9 63.88 -68.36 3.70
N LYS A 10 63.77 -68.73 4.98
CA LYS A 10 63.00 -67.95 5.98
C LYS A 10 63.57 -66.54 6.17
N TYR A 11 64.89 -66.40 6.16
CA TYR A 11 65.55 -65.09 6.22
C TYR A 11 65.23 -64.25 4.98
N LEU A 12 65.32 -64.84 3.79
CA LEU A 12 65.01 -64.18 2.52
C LEU A 12 63.54 -63.72 2.43
N GLU A 13 62.61 -64.52 2.95
CA GLU A 13 61.18 -64.16 3.03
C GLU A 13 60.92 -63.02 4.02
N ALA A 14 61.63 -63.00 5.16
CA ALA A 14 61.53 -61.92 6.15
C ALA A 14 62.08 -60.60 5.61
N GLU A 15 63.23 -60.63 4.90
CA GLU A 15 63.78 -59.45 4.23
C GLU A 15 62.82 -58.90 3.15
N LYS A 16 62.22 -59.77 2.34
CA LYS A 16 61.22 -59.36 1.34
C LYS A 16 59.98 -58.73 1.98
N LYS A 17 59.49 -59.28 3.11
CA LYS A 17 58.36 -58.71 3.86
C LYS A 17 58.70 -57.35 4.50
N LEU A 18 59.90 -57.20 5.04
CA LEU A 18 60.39 -55.92 5.59
C LEU A 18 60.54 -54.86 4.49
N ALA A 19 61.07 -55.24 3.32
CA ALA A 19 61.17 -54.35 2.17
C ALA A 19 59.78 -53.88 1.69
N ALA A 20 58.82 -54.80 1.51
CA ALA A 20 57.45 -54.47 1.12
C ALA A 20 56.75 -53.53 2.13
N ARG A 21 56.95 -53.77 3.43
CA ARG A 21 56.39 -52.92 4.50
C ARG A 21 57.01 -51.53 4.54
N ASN A 22 58.31 -51.41 4.25
CA ASN A 22 58.97 -50.11 4.14
C ASN A 22 58.47 -49.30 2.94
N GLU A 23 58.21 -49.96 1.81
CA GLU A 23 57.58 -49.32 0.64
C GLU A 23 56.15 -48.83 0.94
N GLU A 24 55.36 -49.61 1.69
CA GLU A 24 54.04 -49.17 2.18
C GLU A 24 54.13 -47.97 3.14
N ILE A 25 55.10 -47.97 4.06
CA ILE A 25 55.33 -46.85 4.99
C ILE A 25 55.73 -45.57 4.23
N GLU A 26 56.56 -45.67 3.20
CA GLU A 26 56.93 -44.55 2.34
C GLU A 26 55.72 -43.99 1.56
N LYS A 27 54.84 -44.85 1.04
CA LYS A 27 53.59 -44.44 0.39
C LYS A 27 52.66 -43.72 1.36
N LEU A 28 52.42 -44.31 2.54
CA LEU A 28 51.58 -43.71 3.58
C LEU A 28 52.15 -42.37 4.06
N LYS A 29 53.48 -42.24 4.21
CA LYS A 29 54.11 -40.96 4.56
C LYS A 29 53.88 -39.89 3.48
N LYS A 30 53.97 -40.24 2.20
CA LYS A 30 53.66 -39.32 1.09
C LYS A 30 52.20 -38.88 1.11
N GLU A 31 51.27 -39.80 1.31
CA GLU A 31 49.84 -39.49 1.43
C GLU A 31 49.56 -38.57 2.63
N LEU A 32 50.15 -38.88 3.78
CA LEU A 32 49.97 -38.10 5.02
C LEU A 32 50.57 -36.69 4.88
N SER A 33 51.68 -36.55 4.17
CA SER A 33 52.25 -35.24 3.81
C SER A 33 51.32 -34.46 2.88
N SER A 34 50.70 -35.12 1.89
CA SER A 34 49.75 -34.47 0.98
C SER A 34 48.46 -34.04 1.67
N LEU A 35 47.95 -34.87 2.60
CA LEU A 35 46.76 -34.56 3.41
C LEU A 35 47.03 -33.38 4.35
N LYS A 36 48.21 -33.34 4.98
CA LYS A 36 48.61 -32.21 5.83
C LYS A 36 48.62 -30.90 5.06
N GLY A 37 49.17 -30.88 3.84
CA GLY A 37 49.14 -29.69 2.98
C GLY A 37 47.72 -29.21 2.67
N LYS A 38 46.82 -30.14 2.28
CA LYS A 38 45.40 -29.81 2.04
C LYS A 38 44.68 -29.31 3.28
N VAL A 39 44.97 -29.87 4.45
CA VAL A 39 44.38 -29.42 5.72
C VAL A 39 44.86 -28.01 6.09
N GLU A 40 46.12 -27.68 5.83
CA GLU A 40 46.63 -26.32 6.05
C GLU A 40 46.03 -25.30 5.07
N GLU A 41 45.83 -25.68 3.81
CA GLU A 41 45.18 -24.84 2.80
C GLU A 41 43.71 -24.59 3.14
N LEU A 42 42.94 -25.63 3.44
CA LEU A 42 41.54 -25.51 3.87
C LEU A 42 41.37 -24.69 5.16
N LYS A 43 42.32 -24.78 6.08
CA LYS A 43 42.31 -23.94 7.29
C LYS A 43 42.50 -22.46 6.96
N ARG A 44 43.41 -22.14 6.04
CA ARG A 44 43.62 -20.76 5.58
C ARG A 44 42.37 -20.22 4.87
N GLU A 45 41.75 -21.03 4.02
CA GLU A 45 40.50 -20.65 3.34
C GLU A 45 39.35 -20.40 4.33
N ALA A 46 39.20 -21.28 5.33
CA ALA A 46 38.22 -21.11 6.40
C ALA A 46 38.47 -19.82 7.19
N GLU A 47 39.72 -19.56 7.60
CA GLU A 47 40.08 -18.33 8.31
C GLU A 47 39.84 -17.07 7.47
N THR A 48 40.04 -17.11 6.15
CA THR A 48 39.71 -15.97 5.27
C THR A 48 38.21 -15.78 5.13
N SER A 49 37.45 -16.86 4.95
CA SER A 49 36.00 -16.80 4.83
C SER A 49 35.33 -16.33 6.13
N ASP A 50 35.85 -16.73 7.29
CA ASP A 50 35.34 -16.30 8.59
C ASP A 50 35.55 -14.79 8.79
N LYS A 51 36.71 -14.26 8.40
CA LYS A 51 37.00 -12.82 8.45
C LYS A 51 36.07 -12.02 7.53
N GLU A 52 35.88 -12.47 6.29
CA GLU A 52 34.94 -11.82 5.37
C GLU A 52 33.52 -11.84 5.93
N ALA A 53 33.08 -12.97 6.50
CA ALA A 53 31.77 -13.08 7.13
C ALA A 53 31.60 -12.11 8.31
N GLU A 54 32.62 -11.97 9.16
CA GLU A 54 32.61 -10.99 10.26
C GLU A 54 32.53 -9.54 9.75
N GLU A 55 33.30 -9.20 8.72
CA GLU A 55 33.26 -7.86 8.10
C GLU A 55 31.88 -7.56 7.50
N TYR A 56 31.27 -8.50 6.79
CA TYR A 56 29.92 -8.34 6.25
C TYR A 56 28.88 -8.23 7.36
N LEU A 57 28.98 -9.03 8.43
CA LEU A 57 28.05 -8.96 9.56
C LEU A 57 28.11 -7.59 10.23
N ASP A 58 29.31 -7.04 10.42
CA ASP A 58 29.46 -5.71 11.00
C ASP A 58 28.95 -4.61 10.07
N HIS A 59 29.16 -4.74 8.77
CA HIS A 59 28.56 -3.85 7.77
C HIS A 59 27.03 -3.89 7.85
N LEU A 60 26.43 -5.10 7.91
CA LEU A 60 24.99 -5.29 8.00
C LEU A 60 24.41 -4.71 9.30
N LYS A 61 25.10 -4.86 10.44
CA LYS A 61 24.68 -4.25 11.71
C LYS A 61 24.65 -2.73 11.60
N ARG A 62 25.66 -2.12 10.98
CA ARG A 62 25.72 -0.67 10.75
C ARG A 62 24.59 -0.20 9.82
N LEU A 63 24.41 -0.87 8.68
CA LEU A 63 23.31 -0.57 7.76
C LEU A 63 21.94 -0.69 8.43
N LYS A 64 21.74 -1.70 9.28
CA LYS A 64 20.50 -1.86 10.03
C LYS A 64 20.28 -0.67 10.97
N ALA A 65 21.31 -0.24 11.70
CA ALA A 65 21.23 0.92 12.58
C ALA A 65 20.94 2.21 11.80
N ASP A 66 21.61 2.41 10.67
CA ASP A 66 21.39 3.58 9.79
C ASP A 66 19.98 3.59 9.22
N PHE A 67 19.46 2.42 8.83
CA PHE A 67 18.09 2.28 8.35
C PHE A 67 17.06 2.58 9.45
N GLU A 68 17.28 2.11 10.68
CA GLU A 68 16.40 2.44 11.81
C GLU A 68 16.42 3.94 12.12
N ASN A 69 17.59 4.58 12.08
CA ASN A 69 17.74 6.02 12.25
C ASN A 69 17.04 6.79 11.13
N TYR A 70 17.22 6.37 9.89
CA TYR A 70 16.56 6.94 8.73
C TYR A 70 15.03 6.82 8.83
N LYS A 71 14.51 5.65 9.21
CA LYS A 71 13.07 5.43 9.42
C LYS A 71 12.51 6.36 10.49
N LYS A 72 13.19 6.50 11.62
CA LYS A 72 12.79 7.43 12.71
C LYS A 72 12.80 8.88 12.23
N ARG A 73 13.82 9.28 11.47
CA ARG A 73 13.93 10.62 10.88
C ARG A 73 12.81 10.88 9.88
N MET A 74 12.55 9.95 8.97
CA MET A 74 11.49 10.05 7.96
C MET A 74 10.10 10.20 8.58
N ILE A 75 9.80 9.47 9.67
CA ILE A 75 8.53 9.61 10.39
C ILE A 75 8.39 11.03 10.97
N LYS A 76 9.47 11.57 11.56
CA LYS A 76 9.48 12.94 12.10
C LYS A 76 9.31 13.98 11.00
N GLU A 77 10.04 13.86 9.90
CA GLU A 77 9.92 14.77 8.75
C GLU A 77 8.51 14.72 8.15
N ARG A 78 7.92 13.53 7.99
CA ARG A 78 6.53 13.41 7.53
C ARG A 78 5.55 14.09 8.48
N GLN A 79 5.72 13.94 9.79
CA GLN A 79 4.87 14.62 10.76
C GLN A 79 5.04 16.14 10.68
N GLN A 80 6.26 16.63 10.50
CA GLN A 80 6.54 18.05 10.30
C GLN A 80 5.89 18.60 9.04
N ILE A 81 5.95 17.88 7.92
CA ILE A 81 5.30 18.26 6.67
C ILE A 81 3.77 18.36 6.86
N ILE A 82 3.16 17.41 7.58
CA ILE A 82 1.73 17.46 7.90
C ILE A 82 1.42 18.69 8.76
N ASN A 83 2.22 18.94 9.79
CA ASN A 83 2.03 20.09 10.67
C ASN A 83 2.16 21.42 9.92
N TRP A 84 3.14 21.55 9.03
CA TRP A 84 3.31 22.74 8.18
C TRP A 84 2.14 22.92 7.20
N ALA A 85 1.62 21.83 6.63
CA ALA A 85 0.44 21.90 5.77
C ALA A 85 -0.81 22.37 6.55
N VAL A 86 -0.98 21.93 7.80
CA VAL A 86 -2.06 22.40 8.67
C VAL A 86 -1.85 23.87 9.06
N GLU A 87 -0.63 24.27 9.38
CA GLU A 87 -0.29 25.66 9.69
C GLU A 87 -0.61 26.62 8.52
N ASP A 88 -0.24 26.22 7.30
CA ASP A 88 -0.54 26.97 6.08
C ASP A 88 -2.06 27.13 5.87
N LEU A 89 -2.83 26.06 6.06
CA LEU A 89 -4.28 26.13 6.00
C LEU A 89 -4.86 27.07 7.06
N ILE A 90 -4.39 27.00 8.31
CA ILE A 90 -4.87 27.89 9.39
C ILE A 90 -4.60 29.35 9.04
N LYS A 91 -3.40 29.68 8.54
CA LYS A 91 -3.05 31.05 8.14
C LYS A 91 -4.00 31.59 7.07
N GLU A 92 -4.43 30.76 6.14
CA GLU A 92 -5.38 31.14 5.11
C GLU A 92 -6.83 31.26 5.59
N PHE A 93 -7.21 30.55 6.65
CA PHE A 93 -8.54 30.70 7.24
C PHE A 93 -8.67 31.94 8.16
N LEU A 94 -7.56 32.49 8.66
CA LEU A 94 -7.58 33.67 9.54
C LEU A 94 -8.33 34.87 8.92
N PRO A 95 -8.10 35.27 7.65
CA PRO A 95 -8.87 36.36 7.03
C PRO A 95 -10.39 36.12 7.01
N VAL A 96 -10.84 34.87 6.82
CA VAL A 96 -12.26 34.55 6.84
C VAL A 96 -12.83 34.68 8.25
N LEU A 97 -12.06 34.27 9.26
CA LEU A 97 -12.45 34.45 10.67
C LEU A 97 -12.55 35.95 11.02
N ASP A 98 -11.58 36.75 10.59
CA ASP A 98 -11.59 38.21 10.77
C ASP A 98 -12.82 38.85 10.09
N ASP A 99 -13.15 38.40 8.88
CA ASP A 99 -14.33 38.85 8.14
C ASP A 99 -15.65 38.49 8.85
N LEU A 100 -15.74 37.29 9.45
CA LEU A 100 -16.88 36.88 10.27
C LEU A 100 -17.02 37.74 11.53
N GLU A 101 -15.93 37.98 12.25
CA GLU A 101 -15.94 38.85 13.42
C GLU A 101 -16.39 40.27 13.07
N ARG A 102 -15.90 40.80 11.95
CA ARG A 102 -16.30 42.11 11.44
C ARG A 102 -17.79 42.13 11.09
N ALA A 103 -18.30 41.09 10.42
CA ALA A 103 -19.72 40.98 10.09
C ALA A 103 -20.61 40.97 11.35
N ILE A 104 -20.20 40.22 12.40
CA ILE A 104 -20.93 40.17 13.68
C ILE A 104 -20.92 41.53 14.38
N LYS A 105 -19.76 42.20 14.46
CA LYS A 105 -19.64 43.55 15.06
C LYS A 105 -20.52 44.56 14.33
N CYS A 106 -20.50 44.55 13.00
CA CYS A 106 -21.37 45.42 12.19
C CYS A 106 -22.85 45.15 12.47
N ALA A 107 -23.27 43.89 12.53
CA ALA A 107 -24.66 43.50 12.77
C ALA A 107 -25.18 43.93 14.15
N GLN A 108 -24.33 43.92 15.17
CA GLN A 108 -24.68 44.41 16.51
C GLN A 108 -24.97 45.92 16.52
N VAL A 109 -24.29 46.68 15.66
CA VAL A 109 -24.41 48.14 15.56
C VAL A 109 -25.60 48.55 14.68
N SER A 110 -25.75 47.96 13.49
CA SER A 110 -26.73 48.42 12.50
C SER A 110 -28.15 47.89 12.74
N ARG A 111 -28.35 46.75 13.43
CA ARG A 111 -29.66 46.06 13.60
C ARG A 111 -30.47 45.83 12.31
N ASP A 112 -29.87 46.08 11.14
CA ASP A 112 -30.48 45.94 9.83
C ASP A 112 -30.27 44.53 9.30
N PHE A 113 -31.35 43.75 9.19
CA PHE A 113 -31.27 42.37 8.73
C PHE A 113 -30.71 42.23 7.31
N SER A 114 -31.00 43.19 6.42
CA SER A 114 -30.49 43.16 5.04
C SER A 114 -28.98 43.33 4.95
N SER A 115 -28.39 44.21 5.78
CA SER A 115 -26.94 44.43 5.79
C SER A 115 -26.20 43.23 6.41
N LEU A 116 -26.80 42.58 7.40
CA LEU A 116 -26.31 41.32 7.97
C LEU A 116 -26.26 40.20 6.93
N VAL A 117 -27.34 39.98 6.18
CA VAL A 117 -27.40 38.94 5.13
C VAL A 117 -26.35 39.21 4.05
N GLN A 118 -26.16 40.47 3.66
CA GLN A 118 -25.14 40.86 2.69
C GLN A 118 -23.72 40.61 3.22
N GLY A 119 -23.45 40.98 4.48
CA GLY A 119 -22.17 40.73 5.13
C GLY A 119 -21.84 39.23 5.18
N ILE A 120 -22.77 38.40 5.63
CA ILE A 120 -22.60 36.94 5.66
C ILE A 120 -22.36 36.38 4.26
N LYS A 121 -23.10 36.87 3.24
CA LYS A 121 -22.93 36.43 1.86
C LYS A 121 -21.53 36.74 1.33
N MET A 122 -20.99 37.93 1.63
CA MET A 122 -19.62 38.28 1.26
C MET A 122 -18.59 37.34 1.88
N VAL A 123 -18.76 36.97 3.17
CA VAL A 123 -17.85 36.03 3.82
C VAL A 123 -17.98 34.62 3.24
N TYR A 124 -19.20 34.18 2.94
CA TYR A 124 -19.43 32.90 2.27
C TYR A 124 -18.73 32.83 0.90
N ASP A 125 -18.87 33.87 0.09
CA ASP A 125 -18.23 33.93 -1.23
C ASP A 125 -16.70 33.95 -1.11
N HIS A 126 -16.15 34.69 -0.14
CA HIS A 126 -14.72 34.71 0.14
C HIS A 126 -14.20 33.32 0.55
N PHE A 127 -14.89 32.65 1.48
CA PHE A 127 -14.55 31.30 1.93
C PHE A 127 -14.61 30.27 0.79
N LYS A 128 -15.66 30.33 -0.04
CA LYS A 128 -15.79 29.46 -1.21
C LYS A 128 -14.66 29.67 -2.21
N GLN A 129 -14.26 30.92 -2.46
CA GLN A 129 -13.13 31.23 -3.34
C GLN A 129 -11.80 30.71 -2.78
N LEU A 130 -11.57 30.83 -1.47
CA LEU A 130 -10.38 30.32 -0.81
C LEU A 130 -10.26 28.79 -0.98
N LEU A 131 -11.34 28.06 -0.71
CA LEU A 131 -11.38 26.62 -0.89
C LEU A 131 -11.15 26.20 -2.35
N LYS A 132 -11.75 26.93 -3.30
CA LYS A 132 -11.53 26.69 -4.73
C LYS A 132 -10.06 26.91 -5.13
N LYS A 133 -9.40 27.94 -4.61
CA LYS A 133 -7.96 28.19 -4.84
C LYS A 133 -7.08 27.06 -4.31
N LYS A 134 -7.44 26.44 -3.18
CA LYS A 134 -6.72 25.26 -2.64
C LYS A 134 -6.98 23.97 -3.43
N GLY A 135 -7.92 23.97 -4.39
CA GLY A 135 -8.23 22.82 -5.24
C GLY A 135 -9.43 21.99 -4.76
N LEU A 136 -10.32 22.58 -3.95
CA LEU A 136 -11.63 22.00 -3.67
C LEU A 136 -12.60 22.33 -4.81
N GLU A 137 -13.24 21.31 -5.35
CA GLU A 137 -14.23 21.40 -6.41
C GLU A 137 -15.59 20.89 -5.89
N GLU A 138 -16.65 21.63 -6.24
CA GLU A 138 -18.03 21.21 -5.96
C GLU A 138 -18.45 20.18 -7.01
N ILE A 139 -19.00 19.05 -6.56
CA ILE A 139 -19.61 18.05 -7.45
C ILE A 139 -21.00 18.56 -7.80
N SER A 140 -21.24 18.87 -9.08
CA SER A 140 -22.56 19.31 -9.55
C SER A 140 -23.37 18.08 -9.92
N ALA A 141 -24.29 17.66 -9.05
CA ALA A 141 -25.03 16.43 -9.27
C ALA A 141 -26.39 16.65 -9.95
N GLU A 142 -27.00 17.83 -9.86
CA GLU A 142 -28.34 18.08 -10.39
C GLU A 142 -28.40 17.96 -11.92
N GLY A 143 -29.24 17.06 -12.42
CA GLY A 143 -29.42 16.82 -13.85
C GLY A 143 -28.34 15.95 -14.50
N GLU A 144 -27.32 15.52 -13.76
CA GLU A 144 -26.31 14.57 -14.24
C GLU A 144 -26.73 13.11 -14.02
N GLU A 145 -26.07 12.20 -14.76
CA GLU A 145 -26.24 10.77 -14.56
C GLU A 145 -25.67 10.34 -13.20
N PHE A 146 -26.34 9.38 -12.56
CA PHE A 146 -25.92 8.89 -11.26
C PHE A 146 -24.64 8.03 -11.35
N ASP A 147 -23.51 8.57 -10.89
CA ASP A 147 -22.27 7.79 -10.66
C ASP A 147 -22.13 7.40 -9.17
N PRO A 148 -22.10 6.10 -8.83
CA PRO A 148 -21.85 5.62 -7.46
C PRO A 148 -20.53 6.09 -6.81
N HIS A 149 -19.53 6.50 -7.60
CA HIS A 149 -18.25 6.98 -7.07
C HIS A 149 -18.34 8.42 -6.57
N LEU A 150 -19.25 9.22 -7.15
CA LEU A 150 -19.40 10.66 -6.88
C LEU A 150 -20.67 10.95 -6.07
N HIS A 151 -21.68 10.10 -6.19
CA HIS A 151 -23.03 10.33 -5.69
C HIS A 151 -23.50 9.25 -4.72
N GLU A 152 -24.23 9.67 -3.69
CA GLU A 152 -24.90 8.82 -2.70
C GLU A 152 -26.41 9.02 -2.82
N ALA A 153 -27.12 8.00 -3.32
CA ALA A 153 -28.57 8.04 -3.50
C ALA A 153 -29.30 7.74 -2.19
N ILE A 154 -29.97 8.75 -1.62
CA ILE A 154 -30.77 8.58 -0.39
C ILE A 154 -32.20 8.16 -0.73
N MET A 155 -32.77 8.79 -1.75
CA MET A 155 -34.18 8.61 -2.12
C MET A 155 -34.30 8.38 -3.61
N ARG A 156 -35.28 7.56 -3.97
CA ARG A 156 -35.72 7.39 -5.35
C ARG A 156 -37.07 8.08 -5.51
N ILE A 157 -37.18 8.95 -6.50
CA ILE A 157 -38.43 9.60 -6.87
C ILE A 157 -38.86 9.01 -8.21
N GLU A 158 -40.16 8.82 -8.38
CA GLU A 158 -40.75 8.45 -9.66
C GLU A 158 -41.27 9.74 -10.33
N SER A 159 -40.59 10.19 -11.37
CA SER A 159 -41.00 11.37 -12.14
C SER A 159 -40.83 11.12 -13.63
N ASP A 160 -41.87 11.43 -14.41
CA ASP A 160 -41.83 11.38 -15.88
C ASP A 160 -41.03 12.52 -16.52
N LYS A 161 -40.57 13.47 -15.70
CA LYS A 161 -39.87 14.69 -16.18
C LYS A 161 -38.41 14.47 -16.52
N HIS A 162 -37.77 13.46 -15.93
CA HIS A 162 -36.34 13.19 -16.09
C HIS A 162 -36.09 11.77 -16.61
N PRO A 163 -34.92 11.49 -17.23
CA PRO A 163 -34.54 10.14 -17.62
C PRO A 163 -34.39 9.21 -16.40
N ASP A 164 -34.36 7.90 -16.65
CA ASP A 164 -34.06 6.92 -15.60
C ASP A 164 -32.60 7.05 -15.14
N ASN A 165 -32.34 6.84 -13.84
CA ASN A 165 -31.02 6.96 -13.21
C ASN A 165 -30.35 8.36 -13.30
N VAL A 166 -31.14 9.42 -13.51
CA VAL A 166 -30.68 10.81 -13.43
C VAL A 166 -30.97 11.39 -12.05
N VAL A 167 -30.08 12.25 -11.57
CA VAL A 167 -30.26 12.98 -10.32
C VAL A 167 -31.28 14.11 -10.51
N VAL A 168 -32.36 14.05 -9.74
CA VAL A 168 -33.46 15.03 -9.78
C VAL A 168 -33.14 16.26 -8.93
N GLU A 169 -32.54 16.06 -7.78
CA GLU A 169 -32.26 17.12 -6.80
C GLU A 169 -31.06 16.75 -5.94
N GLU A 170 -30.16 17.71 -5.70
CA GLU A 170 -29.03 17.55 -4.78
C GLU A 170 -29.47 18.03 -3.39
N MET A 171 -29.62 17.11 -2.45
CA MET A 171 -29.98 17.45 -1.08
C MET A 171 -28.81 18.05 -0.30
N ARG A 172 -27.59 17.58 -0.58
CA ARG A 172 -26.40 18.07 0.11
C ARG A 172 -25.19 17.99 -0.80
N LYS A 173 -24.54 19.15 -0.96
CA LYS A 173 -23.34 19.33 -1.77
C LYS A 173 -22.26 18.29 -1.53
N GLY A 174 -21.80 17.69 -2.63
CA GLY A 174 -20.59 16.88 -2.70
C GLY A 174 -19.34 17.72 -2.96
N TYR A 175 -18.18 17.25 -2.50
CA TYR A 175 -16.91 17.93 -2.71
C TYR A 175 -15.80 16.94 -3.08
N LYS A 176 -15.00 17.34 -4.07
CA LYS A 176 -13.82 16.62 -4.54
C LYS A 176 -12.58 17.50 -4.30
N PHE A 177 -11.49 16.89 -3.90
CA PHE A 177 -10.19 17.53 -3.81
C PHE A 177 -9.26 16.88 -4.82
N LYS A 178 -8.94 17.62 -5.89
CA LYS A 178 -8.21 17.09 -7.06
C LYS A 178 -8.91 15.84 -7.62
N ASP A 179 -8.30 14.66 -7.46
CA ASP A 179 -8.85 13.39 -7.94
C ASP A 179 -9.58 12.59 -6.88
N ARG A 180 -9.56 13.02 -5.62
CA ARG A 180 -10.15 12.28 -4.50
C ARG A 180 -11.47 12.90 -4.07
N VAL A 181 -12.52 12.09 -4.02
CA VAL A 181 -13.80 12.48 -3.41
C VAL A 181 -13.62 12.58 -1.91
N LEU A 182 -13.82 13.78 -1.35
CA LEU A 182 -13.83 13.98 0.10
C LEU A 182 -15.19 13.62 0.67
N ARG A 183 -16.24 13.93 -0.09
CA ARG A 183 -17.61 13.72 0.34
C ARG A 183 -18.51 13.57 -0.89
N PRO A 184 -19.24 12.44 -1.04
CA PRO A 184 -20.17 12.27 -2.15
C PRO A 184 -21.35 13.24 -2.03
N ALA A 185 -21.94 13.58 -3.18
CA ALA A 185 -23.15 14.38 -3.22
C ALA A 185 -24.34 13.51 -2.82
N MET A 186 -25.17 14.00 -1.90
CA MET A 186 -26.39 13.31 -1.50
C MET A 186 -27.51 13.68 -2.44
N VAL A 187 -28.04 12.70 -3.16
CA VAL A 187 -28.92 12.94 -4.31
C VAL A 187 -30.21 12.16 -4.23
N LYS A 188 -31.25 12.70 -4.88
CA LYS A 188 -32.47 11.96 -5.21
C LYS A 188 -32.38 11.50 -6.65
N VAL A 189 -32.50 10.19 -6.87
CA VAL A 189 -32.38 9.60 -8.21
C VAL A 189 -33.76 9.29 -8.76
N ASN A 190 -33.97 9.59 -10.04
CA ASN A 190 -35.19 9.21 -10.70
C ASN A 190 -35.20 7.70 -11.00
N LYS A 191 -36.27 7.02 -10.61
CA LYS A 191 -36.53 5.66 -11.07
C LYS A 191 -37.78 5.67 -11.92
N ARG A 192 -37.66 5.35 -13.20
CA ARG A 192 -38.84 5.13 -14.03
C ARG A 192 -39.44 3.78 -13.67
N THR A 193 -40.72 3.74 -13.32
CA THR A 193 -41.45 2.48 -13.22
C THR A 193 -41.66 1.96 -14.63
N SER A 194 -40.74 1.12 -15.10
CA SER A 194 -41.08 0.18 -16.17
C SER A 194 -42.17 -0.73 -15.61
N ASN A 195 -43.39 -0.60 -16.11
CA ASN A 195 -44.29 -1.74 -16.16
C ASN A 195 -43.51 -2.87 -16.84
N CYS A 196 -43.00 -3.82 -16.06
CA CYS A 196 -42.56 -5.11 -16.56
C CYS A 196 -43.81 -5.79 -17.13
N GLN A 197 -44.05 -5.62 -18.42
CA GLN A 197 -44.79 -6.57 -19.21
C GLN A 197 -43.87 -7.78 -19.43
N ASP A 198 -43.81 -8.67 -18.45
CA ASP A 198 -43.38 -10.06 -18.66
C ASP A 198 -44.46 -10.96 -18.07
N GLY A 199 -45.35 -11.37 -18.96
CA GLY A 199 -46.53 -12.18 -18.70
C GLY A 199 -47.20 -12.59 -20.00
N THR A 200 -46.42 -12.92 -21.02
CA THR A 200 -46.86 -13.80 -22.11
C THR A 200 -46.83 -15.24 -21.61
N GLU A 201 -47.85 -16.00 -21.99
CA GLU A 201 -48.10 -17.45 -21.72
C GLU A 201 -48.97 -17.78 -20.50
N SER A 202 -50.29 -17.74 -20.70
CA SER A 202 -51.25 -18.77 -20.25
C SER A 202 -52.70 -18.42 -20.62
N GLN A 203 -52.97 -18.29 -21.92
CA GLN A 203 -54.34 -18.36 -22.45
C GLN A 203 -54.37 -19.26 -23.69
N ASP A 204 -54.07 -20.56 -23.54
CA ASP A 204 -54.37 -21.54 -24.60
C ASP A 204 -54.63 -23.00 -24.11
N GLU A 205 -54.96 -23.23 -22.83
CA GLU A 205 -55.33 -24.58 -22.34
C GLU A 205 -56.77 -24.74 -21.82
N LYS A 206 -57.66 -23.76 -22.04
CA LYS A 206 -59.09 -23.90 -21.68
C LYS A 206 -60.06 -24.11 -22.86
N LYS A 207 -59.55 -24.45 -24.05
CA LYS A 207 -60.38 -24.93 -25.18
C LYS A 207 -60.44 -26.46 -25.34
N LYS A 208 -59.95 -27.23 -24.37
CA LYS A 208 -59.95 -28.71 -24.41
C LYS A 208 -60.96 -29.38 -23.45
N LYS A 209 -61.99 -28.67 -22.98
CA LYS A 209 -63.04 -29.24 -22.11
C LYS A 209 -64.52 -29.01 -22.52
N GLU A 210 -64.80 -28.53 -23.73
CA GLU A 210 -66.18 -28.44 -24.26
C GLU A 210 -66.33 -29.15 -25.62
N SER A 211 -65.59 -30.25 -25.81
CA SER A 211 -65.77 -31.11 -26.98
C SER A 211 -65.57 -32.58 -26.60
N GLN A 212 -66.32 -33.03 -25.60
CA GLN A 212 -66.70 -34.42 -25.35
C GLN A 212 -67.91 -34.43 -24.41
#